data_AF-A0A1B0ZPW5-F1
#
_entry.id   AF-A0A1B0ZPW5-F1
#
_cell.length_a   1.000
_cell.length_b   1.000
_cell.length_c   1.000
_cell.angle_alpha   90.00
_cell.angle_beta   90.00
_cell.angle_gamma   90.00
#
_symmetry.space_group_name_H-M   'P 1'
#
loop_
_entity.id
_entity.type
_entity.pdbx_description
1 polymer ?
#
loop_
_entity_poly.entity_id
_entity_poly.type
_entity_poly.pdbx_seq_one_letter_code
_entity_poly.pdbx_strand_id
1 'polypeptide(L)'
;MTVVVALSLTSMAAAGSGNVVYLEQGDGTSAGNELFIDQSDATNSLVAGAPDGLSPASQYGTYNSGEIILEGEGATVYFSQNNALTGSPLGNSATIFGGELASIVLSQTGSRNTGEISVTGTNNSAGLLQTGNGNDGNVDVSGSNNSGTLVQTGNQNSFSLSVAGDSTNVTYTQIGNGLSAVNGAGPTVISNGGTVLITQTR
;
A
#
# COMPACT_ATOMS: atom_id res chain seq x y z
N MET A 1 -34.34 3.31 -6.96
CA MET A 1 -33.26 2.38 -6.58
C MET A 1 -32.55 3.04 -5.42
N THR A 2 -32.81 2.54 -4.22
CA THR A 2 -32.38 3.17 -2.97
C THR A 2 -30.90 2.87 -2.76
N VAL A 3 -30.06 3.90 -2.76
CA VAL A 3 -28.67 3.77 -2.32
C VAL A 3 -28.72 3.52 -0.81
N VAL A 4 -28.53 2.26 -0.42
CA VAL A 4 -28.33 1.89 0.98
C VAL A 4 -26.85 2.11 1.24
N VAL A 5 -26.51 3.25 1.85
CA VAL A 5 -25.19 3.46 2.46
C VAL A 5 -25.18 2.61 3.72
N ALA A 6 -24.61 1.41 3.63
CA ALA A 6 -24.36 0.56 4.79
C ALA A 6 -23.12 1.10 5.51
N LEU A 7 -23.34 1.98 6.49
CA LEU A 7 -22.30 2.44 7.40
C LEU A 7 -22.07 1.34 8.46
N SER A 8 -21.24 0.35 8.18
CA SER A 8 -20.80 -0.61 9.20
C SER A 8 -19.66 0.00 10.02
N LEU A 9 -19.99 0.44 11.24
CA LEU A 9 -18.99 0.82 12.25
C LEU A 9 -18.21 -0.43 12.69
N THR A 10 -16.90 -0.46 12.44
CA THR A 10 -15.96 -1.28 13.22
C THR A 10 -14.77 -0.42 13.67
N SER A 11 -14.45 -0.58 14.96
CA SER A 11 -13.35 -0.04 15.78
C SER A 11 -12.79 1.37 15.53
N MET A 12 -12.79 2.15 16.62
CA MET A 12 -12.26 3.49 16.81
C MET A 12 -10.94 3.77 16.05
N ALA A 13 -11.01 4.63 15.02
CA ALA A 13 -9.86 5.41 14.60
C ALA A 13 -9.48 6.33 15.77
N ALA A 14 -8.37 6.05 16.46
CA ALA A 14 -7.77 6.97 17.41
C ALA A 14 -7.03 8.03 16.60
N ALA A 15 -7.69 9.15 16.34
CA ALA A 15 -7.10 10.25 15.58
C ALA A 15 -6.45 11.26 16.54
N GLY A 16 -5.17 11.58 16.32
CA GLY A 16 -4.61 12.88 16.68
C GLY A 16 -5.30 14.06 15.97
N SER A 17 -4.83 15.29 16.18
CA SER A 17 -5.50 16.49 15.63
C SER A 17 -5.40 16.54 14.10
N GLY A 18 -6.53 16.75 13.42
CA GLY A 18 -6.56 17.03 11.97
C GLY A 18 -6.48 15.81 11.05
N ASN A 19 -6.54 14.59 11.59
CA ASN A 19 -6.49 13.37 10.76
C ASN A 19 -7.82 13.09 10.07
N VAL A 20 -7.76 12.62 8.82
CA VAL A 20 -8.95 12.33 8.00
C VAL A 20 -8.87 10.93 7.41
N VAL A 21 -9.95 10.19 7.56
CA VAL A 21 -10.12 8.83 7.05
C VAL A 21 -11.40 8.78 6.20
N TYR A 22 -11.25 8.45 4.92
CA TYR A 22 -12.36 8.17 4.01
C TYR A 22 -12.29 6.72 3.55
N LEU A 23 -13.30 5.91 3.86
CA LEU A 23 -13.30 4.46 3.56
C LEU A 23 -14.54 4.06 2.75
N GLU A 24 -14.33 3.28 1.71
CA GLU A 24 -15.36 2.55 0.98
C GLU A 24 -15.07 1.05 1.09
N GLN A 25 -15.94 0.35 1.81
CA GLN A 25 -15.97 -1.11 1.83
C GLN A 25 -17.20 -1.56 1.03
N GLY A 26 -16.99 -2.40 0.02
CA GLY A 26 -18.07 -2.90 -0.83
C GLY A 26 -17.86 -4.36 -1.18
N ASP A 27 -18.87 -5.20 -0.94
CA ASP A 27 -18.76 -6.66 -1.09
C ASP A 27 -19.83 -7.29 -1.99
N GLY A 28 -21.01 -6.69 -2.16
CA GLY A 28 -22.13 -7.30 -2.88
C GLY A 28 -22.57 -8.69 -2.36
N THR A 29 -21.90 -9.22 -1.32
CA THR A 29 -22.02 -10.59 -0.76
C THR A 29 -21.50 -10.57 0.68
N SER A 30 -22.07 -11.40 1.56
CA SER A 30 -21.99 -11.31 3.04
C SER A 30 -20.62 -11.55 3.73
N ALA A 31 -19.49 -11.42 3.04
CA ALA A 31 -18.15 -11.62 3.61
C ALA A 31 -17.39 -10.28 3.63
N GLY A 32 -17.21 -9.72 4.83
CA GLY A 32 -16.66 -8.39 5.04
C GLY A 32 -15.18 -8.25 4.74
N ASN A 33 -14.75 -6.99 4.60
CA ASN A 33 -13.35 -6.58 4.57
C ASN A 33 -12.97 -6.00 5.94
N GLU A 34 -11.69 -6.06 6.30
CA GLU A 34 -11.15 -5.51 7.55
C GLU A 34 -10.11 -4.43 7.22
N LEU A 35 -10.22 -3.26 7.84
CA LEU A 35 -9.20 -2.22 7.74
C LEU A 35 -9.00 -1.59 9.11
N PHE A 36 -7.78 -1.73 9.63
CA PHE A 36 -7.33 -1.07 10.84
C PHE A 36 -6.50 0.16 10.48
N ILE A 37 -6.77 1.28 11.14
CA ILE A 37 -6.02 2.54 10.97
C ILE A 37 -5.69 3.09 12.36
N ASP A 38 -4.41 3.20 12.66
CA ASP A 38 -3.88 3.90 13.82
C ASP A 38 -3.21 5.20 13.39
N GLN A 39 -3.70 6.31 13.94
CA GLN A 39 -3.19 7.65 13.75
C GLN A 39 -3.05 8.37 15.11
N SER A 40 -2.89 7.62 16.21
CA SER A 40 -2.85 8.21 17.55
C SER A 40 -1.63 9.11 17.74
N ASP A 41 -0.53 8.73 17.09
CA ASP A 41 0.75 9.44 17.11
C ASP A 41 0.97 10.30 15.85
N ALA A 42 -0.08 10.51 15.04
CA ALA A 42 -0.05 11.33 13.84
C ALA A 42 -0.88 12.62 13.95
N THR A 43 -0.45 13.66 13.23
CA THR A 43 -1.21 14.90 13.03
C THR A 43 -1.27 15.27 11.55
N ASN A 44 -2.37 15.88 11.11
CA ASN A 44 -2.60 16.26 9.70
C ASN A 44 -2.41 15.10 8.69
N SER A 45 -2.65 13.87 9.11
CA SER A 45 -2.49 12.70 8.23
C SER A 45 -3.76 12.42 7.43
N LEU A 46 -3.58 11.87 6.22
CA LEU A 46 -4.65 11.54 5.29
C LEU A 46 -4.59 10.07 4.88
N VAL A 47 -5.72 9.36 4.98
CA VAL A 47 -5.93 8.06 4.34
C VAL A 47 -7.08 8.18 3.34
N ALA A 48 -6.77 7.99 2.05
CA ALA A 48 -7.67 8.14 0.91
C ALA A 48 -7.42 7.06 -0.15
N GLY A 49 -8.18 7.06 -1.25
CA GLY A 49 -8.03 6.12 -2.37
C GLY A 49 -7.30 6.69 -3.57
N ALA A 50 -7.21 8.01 -3.70
CA ALA A 50 -6.52 8.67 -4.80
C ALA A 50 -5.90 10.01 -4.37
N PRO A 51 -4.90 10.52 -5.14
CA PRO A 51 -4.21 11.78 -4.87
C PRO A 51 -5.10 13.03 -4.73
N ASP A 52 -6.33 12.97 -5.23
CA ASP A 52 -7.30 14.05 -5.09
C ASP A 52 -7.78 14.25 -3.63
N GLY A 53 -7.55 13.27 -2.75
CA GLY A 53 -8.04 13.29 -1.36
C GLY A 53 -9.56 13.24 -1.24
N LEU A 54 -10.27 13.05 -2.36
CA LEU A 54 -11.73 12.99 -2.44
C LEU A 54 -12.22 11.56 -2.63
N SER A 55 -11.40 10.73 -3.27
CA SER A 55 -11.69 9.30 -3.42
C SER A 55 -11.42 8.58 -2.10
N PRO A 56 -12.36 7.76 -1.59
CA PRO A 56 -12.15 7.01 -0.36
C PRO A 56 -11.13 5.89 -0.57
N ALA A 57 -10.36 5.56 0.46
CA ALA A 57 -9.61 4.32 0.50
C ALA A 57 -10.56 3.15 0.29
N SER A 58 -10.19 2.22 -0.58
CA SER A 58 -11.13 1.25 -1.14
C SER A 58 -10.74 -0.18 -0.77
N GLN A 59 -11.71 -0.93 -0.25
CA GLN A 59 -11.65 -2.39 -0.10
C GLN A 59 -12.85 -2.99 -0.83
N TYR A 60 -12.63 -3.41 -2.06
CA TYR A 60 -13.68 -3.88 -2.95
C TYR A 60 -13.57 -5.39 -3.21
N GLY A 61 -14.65 -6.12 -2.92
CA GLY A 61 -14.72 -7.57 -2.93
C GLY A 61 -14.74 -8.14 -1.49
N THR A 62 -14.21 -9.34 -1.28
CA THR A 62 -14.36 -10.07 0.00
C THR A 62 -13.02 -10.38 0.65
N TYR A 63 -13.00 -10.40 2.00
CA TYR A 63 -11.83 -10.78 2.81
C TYR A 63 -10.55 -9.97 2.56
N ASN A 64 -10.67 -8.74 2.04
CA ASN A 64 -9.53 -7.84 2.00
C ASN A 64 -9.20 -7.39 3.42
N SER A 65 -7.92 -7.34 3.75
CA SER A 65 -7.40 -6.96 5.06
C SER A 65 -6.34 -5.87 4.90
N GLY A 66 -6.43 -4.81 5.69
CA GLY A 66 -5.45 -3.73 5.70
C GLY A 66 -5.13 -3.29 7.12
N GLU A 67 -3.86 -2.97 7.36
CA GLU A 67 -3.38 -2.32 8.57
C GLU A 67 -2.58 -1.09 8.16
N ILE A 68 -2.91 0.07 8.71
CA ILE A 68 -2.22 1.33 8.44
C ILE A 68 -1.87 1.96 9.79
N ILE A 69 -0.58 2.21 10.01
CA ILE A 69 -0.05 2.88 11.20
C ILE A 69 0.70 4.11 10.74
N LEU A 70 0.27 5.29 11.19
CA LEU A 70 0.90 6.56 10.85
C LEU A 70 1.42 7.24 12.12
N GLU A 71 2.61 7.79 12.00
CA GLU A 71 3.29 8.56 13.04
C GLU A 71 3.80 9.89 12.47
N GLY A 72 3.90 10.92 13.33
CA GLY A 72 4.44 12.22 12.94
C GLY A 72 3.45 13.11 12.20
N GLU A 73 3.95 14.06 11.41
CA GLU A 73 3.11 15.08 10.76
C GLU A 73 2.93 14.81 9.26
N GLY A 74 1.71 15.00 8.75
CA GLY A 74 1.45 15.14 7.33
C GLY A 74 1.56 13.87 6.48
N ALA A 75 1.64 12.69 7.11
CA ALA A 75 1.67 11.42 6.38
C ALA A 75 0.40 11.21 5.54
N THR A 76 0.56 10.82 4.28
CA THR A 76 -0.54 10.57 3.34
C THR A 76 -0.45 9.17 2.77
N VAL A 77 -1.56 8.44 2.83
CA VAL A 77 -1.70 7.08 2.28
C VAL A 77 -2.84 7.04 1.27
N TYR A 78 -2.53 6.52 0.09
CA TYR A 78 -3.49 6.15 -0.93
C TYR A 78 -3.63 4.63 -0.99
N PHE A 79 -4.78 4.12 -0.59
CA PHE A 79 -5.01 2.70 -0.34
C PHE A 79 -6.15 2.16 -1.19
N SER A 80 -5.87 1.10 -1.96
CA SER A 80 -6.88 0.39 -2.74
C SER A 80 -6.59 -1.10 -2.82
N GLN A 81 -7.56 -1.92 -2.41
CA GLN A 81 -7.58 -3.36 -2.56
C GLN A 81 -8.85 -3.75 -3.32
N ASN A 82 -8.68 -4.49 -4.42
CA ASN A 82 -9.79 -4.93 -5.25
C ASN A 82 -9.61 -6.39 -5.68
N ASN A 83 -10.41 -7.28 -5.11
CA ASN A 83 -10.50 -8.68 -5.52
C ASN A 83 -11.88 -9.07 -6.08
N ALA A 84 -12.80 -8.11 -6.26
CA ALA A 84 -14.19 -8.37 -6.65
C ALA A 84 -14.34 -9.10 -8.00
N LEU A 85 -13.40 -8.90 -8.94
CA LEU A 85 -13.44 -9.54 -10.26
C LEU A 85 -13.00 -11.01 -10.27
N THR A 86 -12.48 -11.52 -9.14
CA THR A 86 -11.86 -12.87 -9.10
C THR A 86 -12.84 -13.98 -8.72
N GLY A 87 -13.96 -13.67 -8.07
CA GLY A 87 -14.85 -14.68 -7.46
C GLY A 87 -14.16 -15.55 -6.39
N SER A 88 -12.94 -15.17 -5.98
CA SER A 88 -12.11 -15.89 -5.03
C SER A 88 -12.56 -15.56 -3.60
N PRO A 89 -12.68 -16.54 -2.69
CA PRO A 89 -13.01 -16.29 -1.29
C PRO A 89 -11.81 -15.76 -0.48
N LEU A 90 -10.80 -15.21 -1.16
CA LEU A 90 -9.54 -14.79 -0.56
C LEU A 90 -9.23 -13.39 -1.04
N GLY A 91 -9.12 -12.48 -0.09
CA GLY A 91 -8.80 -11.09 -0.35
C GLY A 91 -7.32 -10.81 -0.44
N ASN A 92 -7.04 -9.54 -0.65
CA ASN A 92 -5.69 -9.00 -0.57
C ASN A 92 -5.40 -8.58 0.87
N SER A 93 -4.14 -8.62 1.27
CA SER A 93 -3.68 -8.20 2.60
C SER A 93 -2.59 -7.15 2.45
N ALA A 94 -2.61 -6.13 3.31
CA ALA A 94 -1.50 -5.21 3.38
C ALA A 94 -1.27 -4.60 4.76
N THR A 95 0.00 -4.30 5.05
CA THR A 95 0.43 -3.55 6.23
C THR A 95 1.24 -2.34 5.78
N ILE A 96 0.91 -1.16 6.31
CA ILE A 96 1.55 0.11 5.97
C ILE A 96 2.01 0.78 7.27
N PHE A 97 3.28 1.17 7.30
CA PHE A 97 3.85 2.08 8.28
C PHE A 97 4.34 3.35 7.59
N GLY A 98 3.90 4.52 8.07
CA GLY A 98 4.32 5.82 7.53
C GLY A 98 4.70 6.82 8.62
N GLY A 99 5.93 7.33 8.54
CA GLY A 99 6.41 8.42 9.38
C GLY A 99 6.12 9.83 8.84
N GLU A 100 6.89 10.81 9.32
CA GLU A 100 6.72 12.23 9.01
C GLU A 100 6.81 12.53 7.51
N LEU A 101 5.77 13.18 6.98
CA LEU A 101 5.60 13.56 5.58
C LEU A 101 5.71 12.38 4.60
N ALA A 102 5.42 11.16 5.07
CA ALA A 102 5.41 9.99 4.19
C ALA A 102 4.31 10.10 3.13
N SER A 103 4.63 9.77 1.88
CA SER A 103 3.66 9.68 0.78
C SER A 103 3.60 8.25 0.24
N ILE A 104 2.54 7.53 0.59
CA ILE A 104 2.44 6.09 0.37
C ILE A 104 1.31 5.78 -0.62
N VAL A 105 1.59 4.92 -1.59
CA VAL A 105 0.59 4.39 -2.53
C VAL A 105 0.60 2.86 -2.46
N LEU A 106 -0.54 2.27 -2.13
CA LEU A 106 -0.78 0.84 -2.24
C LEU A 106 -1.96 0.59 -3.18
N SER A 107 -1.74 -0.22 -4.21
CA SER A 107 -2.81 -0.73 -5.06
C SER A 107 -2.65 -2.22 -5.31
N GLN A 108 -3.66 -3.00 -4.92
CA GLN A 108 -3.70 -4.44 -5.11
C GLN A 108 -4.95 -4.82 -5.91
N THR A 109 -4.76 -5.26 -7.16
CA THR A 109 -5.84 -5.73 -8.04
C THR A 109 -5.68 -7.21 -8.33
N GLY A 110 -6.70 -8.00 -8.02
CA GLY A 110 -6.71 -9.46 -8.09
C GLY A 110 -6.90 -10.08 -6.70
N SER A 111 -6.53 -11.33 -6.50
CA SER A 111 -6.75 -12.05 -5.22
C SER A 111 -5.44 -12.56 -4.60
N ARG A 112 -5.42 -12.70 -3.28
CA ARG A 112 -4.27 -13.20 -2.50
C ARG A 112 -2.99 -12.38 -2.69
N ASN A 113 -3.09 -11.10 -3.04
CA ASN A 113 -1.91 -10.25 -3.04
C ASN A 113 -1.59 -9.82 -1.60
N THR A 114 -0.31 -9.86 -1.24
CA THR A 114 0.21 -9.45 0.06
C THR A 114 1.20 -8.30 -0.15
N GLY A 115 1.07 -7.24 0.65
CA GLY A 115 1.89 -6.06 0.52
C GLY A 115 2.34 -5.49 1.86
N GLU A 116 3.62 -5.19 1.99
CA GLU A 116 4.18 -4.48 3.12
C GLU A 116 4.86 -3.20 2.63
N ILE A 117 4.59 -2.08 3.29
CA ILE A 117 5.27 -0.82 3.02
C ILE A 117 5.70 -0.20 4.35
N SER A 118 6.98 0.13 4.47
CA SER A 118 7.51 0.87 5.62
C SER A 118 8.25 2.11 5.15
N VAL A 119 7.80 3.28 5.60
CA VAL A 119 8.43 4.57 5.32
C VAL A 119 8.87 5.24 6.60
N THR A 120 10.18 5.38 6.76
CA THR A 120 10.83 6.02 7.92
C THR A 120 11.67 7.21 7.46
N GLY A 121 11.97 8.16 8.35
CA GLY A 121 12.66 9.41 7.99
C GLY A 121 11.68 10.48 7.49
N THR A 122 12.15 11.47 6.73
CA THR A 122 11.35 12.65 6.38
C THR A 122 11.14 12.81 4.87
N ASN A 123 9.90 13.14 4.49
CA ASN A 123 9.53 13.45 3.10
C ASN A 123 9.88 12.33 2.11
N ASN A 124 9.66 11.08 2.52
CA ASN A 124 9.91 9.90 1.69
C ASN A 124 8.61 9.40 1.06
N SER A 125 8.73 8.75 -0.10
CA SER A 125 7.59 8.15 -0.80
C SER A 125 7.80 6.67 -1.09
N ALA A 126 6.74 5.89 -0.93
CA ALA A 126 6.75 4.48 -1.27
C ALA A 126 5.51 4.08 -2.09
N GLY A 127 5.71 3.21 -3.07
CA GLY A 127 4.66 2.68 -3.94
C GLY A 127 4.74 1.17 -4.05
N LEU A 128 3.63 0.47 -3.80
CA LEU A 128 3.48 -0.95 -4.12
C LEU A 128 2.23 -1.17 -4.99
N LEU A 129 2.46 -1.60 -6.23
CA LEU A 129 1.41 -1.81 -7.22
C LEU A 129 1.43 -3.28 -7.67
N GLN A 130 0.37 -4.02 -7.35
CA GLN A 130 0.24 -5.44 -7.63
C GLN A 130 -0.99 -5.69 -8.51
N THR A 131 -0.76 -6.27 -9.70
CA THR A 131 -1.83 -6.65 -10.63
C THR A 131 -1.70 -8.13 -10.98
N GLY A 132 -2.71 -8.91 -10.60
CA GLY A 132 -2.77 -10.37 -10.76
C GLY A 132 -3.01 -11.07 -9.42
N ASN A 133 -2.67 -12.36 -9.31
CA ASN A 133 -3.00 -13.15 -8.12
C ASN A 133 -1.75 -13.67 -7.41
N GLY A 134 -1.78 -13.67 -6.08
CA GLY A 134 -0.73 -14.29 -5.27
C GLY A 134 0.60 -13.54 -5.32
N ASN A 135 0.62 -12.24 -5.64
CA ASN A 135 1.85 -11.47 -5.58
C ASN A 135 2.17 -11.10 -4.13
N ASP A 136 3.45 -11.02 -3.82
CA ASP A 136 4.00 -10.71 -2.51
C ASP A 136 5.08 -9.64 -2.68
N GLY A 137 4.91 -8.50 -2.01
CA GLY A 137 5.72 -7.32 -2.22
C GLY A 137 6.04 -6.63 -0.91
N ASN A 138 7.31 -6.31 -0.68
CA ASN A 138 7.74 -5.46 0.42
C ASN A 138 8.48 -4.21 -0.10
N VAL A 139 8.20 -3.03 0.43
CA VAL A 139 8.87 -1.77 0.10
C VAL A 139 9.29 -1.03 1.36
N ASP A 140 10.60 -0.95 1.58
CA ASP A 140 11.21 -0.22 2.69
C ASP A 140 11.90 1.05 2.18
N VAL A 141 11.49 2.22 2.64
CA VAL A 141 12.10 3.50 2.30
C VAL A 141 12.52 4.26 3.55
N SER A 142 13.79 4.64 3.64
CA SER A 142 14.36 5.34 4.79
C SER A 142 15.28 6.50 4.37
N GLY A 143 15.56 7.46 5.26
CA GLY A 143 16.42 8.62 4.98
C GLY A 143 15.62 9.90 4.68
N SER A 144 16.08 10.72 3.72
CA SER A 144 15.37 11.96 3.37
C SER A 144 15.13 12.11 1.87
N ASN A 145 13.92 12.49 1.46
CA ASN A 145 13.57 12.76 0.06
C ASN A 145 13.79 11.57 -0.90
N ASN A 146 13.63 10.34 -0.41
CA ASN A 146 13.74 9.12 -1.22
C ASN A 146 12.39 8.66 -1.76
N SER A 147 12.41 7.95 -2.88
CA SER A 147 11.25 7.29 -3.47
C SER A 147 11.59 5.85 -3.83
N GLY A 148 10.76 4.90 -3.38
CA GLY A 148 10.84 3.50 -3.76
C GLY A 148 9.51 3.03 -4.33
N THR A 149 9.50 2.47 -5.55
CA THR A 149 8.29 1.91 -6.15
C THR A 149 8.52 0.49 -6.64
N LEU A 150 7.72 -0.46 -6.15
CA LEU A 150 7.67 -1.84 -6.62
C LEU A 150 6.38 -2.07 -7.42
N VAL A 151 6.52 -2.52 -8.67
CA VAL A 151 5.41 -2.85 -9.57
C VAL A 151 5.48 -4.33 -9.92
N GLN A 152 4.42 -5.09 -9.66
CA GLN A 152 4.31 -6.52 -9.95
C GLN A 152 3.11 -6.78 -10.84
N THR A 153 3.36 -7.18 -12.08
CA THR A 153 2.32 -7.53 -13.06
C THR A 153 2.43 -9.01 -13.43
N GLY A 154 1.37 -9.76 -13.15
CA GLY A 154 1.27 -11.21 -13.31
C GLY A 154 0.98 -11.90 -11.99
N ASN A 155 1.26 -13.20 -11.88
CA ASN A 155 0.87 -14.01 -10.72
C ASN A 155 2.09 -14.59 -9.99
N GLN A 156 2.00 -14.74 -8.68
CA GLN A 156 3.01 -15.41 -7.86
C GLN A 156 4.40 -14.75 -7.95
N ASN A 157 4.45 -13.42 -8.09
CA ASN A 157 5.72 -12.69 -8.01
C ASN A 157 6.01 -12.34 -6.53
N SER A 158 7.24 -12.53 -6.06
CA SER A 158 7.62 -12.33 -4.65
C SER A 158 8.96 -11.59 -4.51
N PHE A 159 8.94 -10.33 -4.06
CA PHE A 159 10.14 -9.49 -3.95
C PHE A 159 10.05 -8.39 -2.89
N SER A 160 11.22 -7.98 -2.42
CA SER A 160 11.41 -6.78 -1.61
C SER A 160 12.18 -5.69 -2.36
N LEU A 161 11.92 -4.42 -2.05
CA LEU A 161 12.69 -3.26 -2.50
C LEU A 161 13.07 -2.45 -1.26
N SER A 162 14.36 -2.18 -1.08
CA SER A 162 14.84 -1.30 0.00
C SER A 162 15.59 -0.10 -0.58
N VAL A 163 15.19 1.11 -0.19
CA VAL A 163 15.78 2.38 -0.63
C VAL A 163 16.20 3.19 0.59
N ALA A 164 17.45 3.60 0.63
CA ALA A 164 17.99 4.44 1.69
C ALA A 164 18.95 5.52 1.14
N GLY A 165 19.16 6.58 1.93
CA GLY A 165 20.10 7.66 1.63
C GLY A 165 19.40 9.01 1.54
N ASP A 166 19.81 9.86 0.60
CA ASP A 166 19.20 11.16 0.36
C ASP A 166 18.91 11.37 -1.13
N SER A 167 17.70 11.82 -1.47
CA SER A 167 17.29 12.14 -2.85
C SER A 167 17.43 10.96 -3.85
N THR A 168 17.17 9.74 -3.40
CA THR A 168 17.29 8.51 -4.19
C THR A 168 15.93 8.05 -4.70
N ASN A 169 15.81 7.82 -6.00
CA ASN A 169 14.57 7.36 -6.63
C ASN A 169 14.77 5.98 -7.26
N VAL A 170 13.99 4.99 -6.86
CA VAL A 170 14.10 3.62 -7.35
C VAL A 170 12.75 3.12 -7.82
N THR A 171 12.72 2.57 -9.02
CA THR A 171 11.58 1.82 -9.52
C THR A 171 12.02 0.40 -9.87
N TYR A 172 11.33 -0.59 -9.32
CA TYR A 172 11.50 -1.98 -9.66
C TYR A 172 10.21 -2.53 -10.26
N THR A 173 10.26 -2.95 -11.53
CA THR A 173 9.12 -3.51 -12.25
C THR A 173 9.35 -5.00 -12.56
N GLN A 174 8.34 -5.81 -12.25
CA GLN A 174 8.25 -7.24 -12.53
C GLN A 174 7.09 -7.50 -13.48
N ILE A 175 7.38 -8.14 -14.61
CA ILE A 175 6.37 -8.52 -15.60
C ILE A 175 6.54 -10.01 -15.88
N GLY A 176 5.56 -10.81 -15.44
CA GLY A 176 5.64 -12.26 -15.58
C GLY A 176 4.98 -13.00 -14.44
N ASN A 177 5.12 -14.32 -14.44
CA ASN A 177 4.63 -15.16 -13.36
C ASN A 177 5.79 -15.82 -12.61
N GLY A 178 5.64 -16.06 -11.31
CA GLY A 178 6.61 -16.84 -10.52
C GLY A 178 7.99 -16.19 -10.45
N LEU A 179 8.08 -14.87 -10.59
CA LEU A 179 9.34 -14.16 -10.40
C LEU A 179 9.63 -14.10 -8.91
N SER A 180 10.84 -14.47 -8.49
CA SER A 180 11.27 -14.32 -7.10
C SER A 180 12.74 -13.94 -7.03
N ALA A 181 13.12 -13.24 -5.96
CA ALA A 181 14.51 -12.91 -5.70
C ALA A 181 15.33 -14.18 -5.46
N VAL A 182 16.50 -14.27 -6.09
CA VAL A 182 17.47 -15.32 -5.77
C VAL A 182 18.02 -15.03 -4.37
N ASN A 183 17.72 -15.90 -3.40
CA ASN A 183 18.00 -15.75 -1.96
C ASN A 183 17.04 -14.84 -1.16
N GLY A 184 15.84 -14.54 -1.67
CA GLY A 184 14.77 -13.93 -0.87
C GLY A 184 14.92 -12.43 -0.56
N ALA A 185 16.01 -11.79 -0.97
CA ALA A 185 16.16 -10.33 -0.89
C ALA A 185 16.21 -9.74 -2.30
N GLY A 186 15.29 -8.83 -2.61
CA GLY A 186 15.36 -8.05 -3.84
C GLY A 186 16.42 -6.93 -3.75
N PRO A 187 16.39 -5.95 -4.66
CA PRO A 187 17.40 -4.90 -4.71
C PRO A 187 17.38 -4.01 -3.45
N THR A 188 18.57 -3.80 -2.89
CA THR A 188 18.84 -2.73 -1.91
C THR A 188 19.61 -1.62 -2.62
N VAL A 189 19.10 -0.40 -2.56
CA VAL A 189 19.73 0.77 -3.15
C VAL A 189 20.05 1.78 -2.06
N ILE A 190 21.33 2.13 -1.96
CA ILE A 190 21.83 3.20 -1.09
C ILE A 190 22.55 4.19 -1.98
N SER A 191 22.04 5.42 -2.08
CA SER A 191 22.66 6.47 -2.90
C SER A 191 22.59 7.84 -2.22
N ASN A 192 23.46 8.75 -2.65
CA ASN A 192 23.47 10.16 -2.25
C ASN A 192 22.82 11.05 -3.33
N GLY A 193 21.86 10.48 -4.06
CA GLY A 193 21.20 11.09 -5.22
C GLY A 193 21.21 10.16 -6.42
N GLY A 194 20.14 10.21 -7.23
CA GLY A 194 20.07 9.53 -8.53
C GLY A 194 18.81 8.71 -8.72
N THR A 195 18.67 8.18 -9.95
CA THR A 195 17.55 7.33 -10.35
C THR A 195 18.07 5.94 -10.69
N VAL A 196 17.45 4.92 -10.11
CA VAL A 196 17.69 3.51 -10.41
C VAL A 196 16.41 2.91 -10.98
N LEU A 197 16.47 2.39 -12.20
CA LEU A 197 15.38 1.66 -12.82
C LEU A 197 15.79 0.20 -12.98
N ILE A 198 15.01 -0.70 -12.39
CA ILE A 198 15.20 -2.14 -12.48
C ILE A 198 13.96 -2.72 -13.14
N THR A 199 14.13 -3.50 -14.19
CA THR A 199 13.03 -4.22 -14.84
C THR A 199 13.40 -5.68 -14.99
N GLN A 200 12.53 -6.55 -14.51
CA GLN A 200 12.65 -8.00 -14.65
C GLN A 200 11.43 -8.54 -15.36
N THR A 201 11.66 -9.30 -16.42
CA THR A 201 10.61 -9.89 -17.25
C THR A 201 10.80 -11.39 -17.38
N ARG A 202 9.73 -12.19 -17.31
CA ARG A 202 9.77 -13.62 -17.63
C ARG A 202 8.44 -14.15 -18.13
#